data_AF-A0A6J6K282-F1
#
_entry.id   AF-A0A6J6K282-F1
#
_cell.length_a   1.000
_cell.length_b   1.000
_cell.length_c   1.000
_cell.angle_alpha   90.00
_cell.angle_beta   90.00
_cell.angle_gamma   90.00
#
_symmetry.space_group_name_H-M   'P 1'
#
loop_
_entity.id
_entity.type
_entity.pdbx_description
1 polymer ?
#
loop_
_entity_poly.entity_id
_entity_poly.type
_entity_poly.pdbx_seq_one_letter_code
_entity_poly.pdbx_strand_id
1 'polypeptide(L)'
;MVLVVGVLVTTLVVSAPGPRAGADWVDANGWGVLQAAGLMFFAFAGYARMATLGDEVKNPRRVLPAVIIGTLLAVLVLYGLIGWVLSNRLGVSALASSTAPVADLASPELAPYVIAAAALASLGSLAAILAGLSRTSMAMAQSGDLSAKLGFVWRTTSSPVVAEATMGVAAIVLVLVVDPLWLVGASSGAVLSYYAIAHWSATKQPPTERVLPSWLPWLGLVGCALLVVALPWQSVLATAVAIGGVLGVWSLRDRGRQKLG
;
A
#
# COMPACT_ATOMS: atom_id res chain seq x y z
N MET A 1 -16.02 -5.30 -7.72
CA MET A 1 -16.34 -4.60 -6.45
C MET A 1 -15.86 -3.15 -6.44
N VAL A 2 -14.57 -2.86 -6.69
CA VAL A 2 -14.02 -1.47 -6.74
C VAL A 2 -14.74 -0.57 -7.75
N LEU A 3 -15.07 -1.09 -8.94
CA LEU A 3 -15.85 -0.35 -9.95
C LEU A 3 -17.28 -0.05 -9.48
N VAL A 4 -17.95 -0.99 -8.83
CA VAL A 4 -19.34 -0.81 -8.37
C VAL A 4 -19.39 0.17 -7.20
N VAL A 5 -18.47 0.05 -6.23
CA VAL A 5 -18.38 0.99 -5.09
C VAL A 5 -17.92 2.37 -5.56
N GLY A 6 -16.95 2.45 -6.48
CA GLY A 6 -16.48 3.71 -7.03
C GLY A 6 -17.54 4.43 -7.86
N VAL A 7 -18.29 3.71 -8.70
CA VAL A 7 -19.42 4.25 -9.46
C VAL A 7 -20.56 4.63 -8.52
N LEU A 8 -20.88 3.83 -7.50
CA LEU A 8 -21.93 4.14 -6.53
C LEU A 8 -21.57 5.38 -5.68
N VAL A 9 -20.32 5.52 -5.24
CA VAL A 9 -19.85 6.69 -4.48
C VAL A 9 -19.83 7.93 -5.37
N THR A 10 -19.37 7.83 -6.61
CA THR A 10 -19.39 8.98 -7.53
C THR A 10 -20.81 9.39 -7.92
N THR A 11 -21.72 8.44 -8.19
CA THR A 11 -23.12 8.75 -8.52
C THR A 11 -23.87 9.29 -7.31
N LEU A 12 -23.70 8.71 -6.11
CA LEU A 12 -24.36 9.20 -4.90
C LEU A 12 -23.90 10.62 -4.54
N VAL A 13 -22.61 10.94 -4.71
CA VAL A 13 -22.12 12.26 -4.32
C VAL A 13 -22.34 13.31 -5.41
N VAL A 14 -22.37 12.95 -6.70
CA VAL A 14 -22.81 13.85 -7.78
C VAL A 14 -24.31 14.18 -7.65
N SER A 15 -25.12 13.26 -7.13
CA SER A 15 -26.58 13.40 -7.05
C SER A 15 -27.09 14.05 -5.75
N ALA A 16 -26.27 14.18 -4.71
CA ALA A 16 -26.72 14.73 -3.42
C ALA A 16 -27.09 16.23 -3.52
N PRO A 17 -28.23 16.69 -3.00
CA PRO A 17 -28.46 18.13 -2.81
C PRO A 17 -27.66 18.59 -1.59
N GLY A 18 -26.77 19.58 -1.75
CA GLY A 18 -25.97 20.09 -0.63
C GLY A 18 -25.19 21.35 -1.01
N PRO A 19 -24.86 22.23 -0.04
CA PRO A 19 -24.11 23.46 -0.29
C PRO A 19 -22.82 23.16 -1.04
N ARG A 20 -22.54 23.92 -2.10
CA ARG A 20 -21.23 23.90 -2.75
C ARG A 20 -20.34 24.79 -1.91
N ALA A 21 -19.35 24.22 -1.24
CA ALA A 21 -18.27 25.04 -0.70
C ALA A 21 -17.66 25.78 -1.90
N GLY A 22 -17.38 27.08 -1.75
CA GLY A 22 -16.58 27.81 -2.72
C GLY A 22 -15.28 27.04 -2.97
N ALA A 23 -14.76 27.10 -4.19
CA ALA A 23 -13.56 26.38 -4.56
C ALA A 23 -12.33 27.06 -3.92
N ASP A 24 -12.18 26.94 -2.60
CA ASP A 24 -11.00 27.33 -1.85
C ASP A 24 -9.93 26.26 -2.08
N TRP A 25 -9.40 26.24 -3.30
CA TRP A 25 -8.21 25.48 -3.61
C TRP A 25 -7.09 26.04 -2.74
N VAL A 26 -6.58 25.23 -1.81
CA VAL A 26 -5.39 25.59 -1.04
C VAL A 26 -4.29 25.99 -2.02
N ASP A 27 -3.56 27.05 -1.70
CA ASP A 27 -2.28 27.38 -2.34
C ASP A 27 -1.31 26.20 -2.13
N ALA A 28 -1.42 25.20 -3.00
CA ALA A 28 -0.70 23.96 -2.89
C ALA A 28 0.77 24.22 -3.18
N ASN A 29 1.58 24.30 -2.13
CA ASN A 29 3.02 24.32 -2.31
C ASN A 29 3.47 22.96 -2.89
N GLY A 30 4.48 22.97 -3.76
CA GLY A 30 4.93 21.76 -4.46
C GLY A 30 5.40 20.65 -3.51
N TRP A 31 5.88 21.01 -2.32
CA TRP A 31 6.28 20.06 -1.29
C TRP A 31 5.10 19.27 -0.71
N GLY A 32 4.00 19.95 -0.41
CA GLY A 32 2.77 19.34 0.10
C GLY A 32 2.15 18.37 -0.90
N VAL A 33 2.25 18.68 -2.20
CA VAL A 33 1.85 17.76 -3.26
C VAL A 33 2.71 16.50 -3.27
N LEU A 34 4.04 16.64 -3.14
CA LEU A 34 4.95 15.50 -3.07
C LEU A 34 4.70 14.64 -1.82
N GLN A 35 4.47 15.27 -0.67
CA GLN A 35 4.16 14.59 0.58
C GLN A 35 2.83 13.82 0.48
N ALA A 36 1.79 14.44 -0.07
CA ALA A 36 0.51 13.79 -0.32
C ALA A 36 0.64 12.63 -1.32
N ALA A 37 1.41 12.80 -2.40
CA ALA A 37 1.69 11.75 -3.37
C ALA A 37 2.43 10.56 -2.75
N GLY A 38 3.41 10.84 -1.88
CA GLY A 38 4.15 9.82 -1.13
C GLY A 38 3.24 9.00 -0.21
N LEU A 39 2.36 9.65 0.54
CA LEU A 39 1.38 8.97 1.40
C LEU A 39 0.31 8.22 0.58
N MET A 40 -0.15 8.80 -0.52
CA MET A 40 -1.14 8.19 -1.42
C MET A 40 -0.60 6.91 -2.08
N PHE A 41 0.72 6.77 -2.21
CA PHE A 41 1.34 5.57 -2.78
C PHE A 41 0.93 4.28 -2.05
N PHE A 42 0.67 4.35 -0.74
CA PHE A 42 0.10 3.25 0.04
C PHE A 42 -1.17 2.67 -0.61
N ALA A 43 -2.07 3.53 -1.09
CA ALA A 43 -3.33 3.12 -1.69
C ALA A 43 -3.16 2.37 -3.03
N PHE A 44 -1.97 2.44 -3.64
CA PHE A 44 -1.64 1.75 -4.89
C PHE A 44 -0.80 0.49 -4.70
N ALA A 45 -0.35 0.15 -3.48
CA ALA A 45 0.61 -0.95 -3.26
C ALA A 45 0.11 -2.36 -3.65
N GLY A 46 -1.18 -2.53 -3.99
CA GLY A 46 -1.79 -3.84 -4.28
C GLY A 46 -1.41 -4.48 -5.62
N TYR A 47 -0.88 -3.74 -6.60
CA TYR A 47 -0.63 -4.28 -7.94
C TYR A 47 0.48 -5.35 -7.98
N ALA A 48 1.40 -5.37 -7.01
CA ALA A 48 2.52 -6.32 -6.95
C ALA A 48 2.05 -7.78 -6.98
N ARG A 49 0.90 -8.06 -6.34
CA ARG A 49 0.33 -9.42 -6.32
C ARG A 49 -0.13 -9.87 -7.71
N MET A 50 -0.60 -8.94 -8.56
CA MET A 50 -0.96 -9.24 -9.95
C MET A 50 0.29 -9.64 -10.75
N ALA A 51 1.42 -8.99 -10.49
CA ALA A 51 2.68 -9.29 -11.16
C ALA A 51 3.25 -10.67 -10.77
N THR A 52 3.02 -11.13 -9.53
CA THR A 52 3.47 -12.46 -9.08
C THR A 52 2.62 -13.62 -9.60
N LEU A 53 1.41 -13.35 -10.10
CA LEU A 53 0.51 -14.35 -10.69
C LEU A 53 0.75 -14.56 -12.20
N GLY A 54 1.93 -14.15 -12.70
CA GLY A 54 2.23 -14.19 -14.13
C GLY A 54 2.16 -15.58 -14.75
N ASP A 55 2.45 -16.63 -13.99
CA ASP A 55 2.43 -18.02 -14.47
C ASP A 55 1.00 -18.54 -14.72
N GLU A 56 -0.02 -17.91 -14.12
CA GLU A 56 -1.43 -18.26 -14.32
C GLU A 56 -2.07 -17.47 -15.50
N VAL A 57 -1.36 -16.47 -16.04
CA VAL A 57 -1.88 -15.57 -17.07
C VAL A 57 -1.42 -16.03 -18.45
N LYS A 58 -2.34 -16.17 -19.40
CA LYS A 58 -1.99 -16.42 -20.82
C LYS A 58 -1.22 -15.22 -21.38
N ASN A 59 -0.03 -15.46 -21.95
CA ASN A 59 0.85 -14.43 -22.53
C ASN A 59 1.21 -13.29 -21.55
N PRO A 60 1.87 -13.59 -20.42
CA PRO A 60 2.10 -12.62 -19.34
C PRO A 60 2.89 -11.40 -19.79
N ARG A 61 3.85 -11.58 -20.73
CA ARG A 61 4.67 -10.49 -21.28
C ARG A 61 3.87 -9.36 -21.93
N ARG A 62 2.68 -9.63 -22.48
CA ARG A 62 1.82 -8.62 -23.11
C ARG A 62 0.63 -8.24 -22.23
N VAL A 63 0.06 -9.21 -21.51
CA VAL A 63 -1.16 -9.00 -20.73
C VAL A 63 -0.87 -8.27 -19.41
N LEU A 64 0.18 -8.66 -18.67
CA LEU A 64 0.46 -8.04 -17.37
C LEU A 64 0.71 -6.54 -17.47
N PRO A 65 1.56 -6.02 -18.38
CA PRO A 65 1.78 -4.58 -18.47
C PRO A 65 0.50 -3.80 -18.76
N ALA A 66 -0.33 -4.29 -19.70
CA ALA A 66 -1.58 -3.63 -20.08
C ALA A 66 -2.59 -3.61 -18.92
N VAL A 67 -2.74 -4.73 -18.20
CA VAL A 67 -3.67 -4.83 -17.06
C VAL A 67 -3.20 -3.99 -15.88
N ILE A 68 -1.90 -4.00 -15.57
CA ILE A 68 -1.32 -3.19 -14.49
C ILE A 68 -1.52 -1.71 -14.79
N ILE A 69 -1.13 -1.23 -15.98
CA ILE A 69 -1.28 0.17 -16.37
C ILE A 69 -2.76 0.58 -16.40
N GLY A 70 -3.62 -0.25 -17.02
CA GLY A 70 -5.05 0.02 -17.09
C GLY A 70 -5.70 0.12 -15.70
N THR A 71 -5.34 -0.78 -14.79
CA THR A 71 -5.85 -0.77 -13.41
C THR A 71 -5.34 0.46 -12.65
N LEU A 72 -4.05 0.77 -12.74
CA LEU A 72 -3.47 1.95 -12.07
C LEU A 72 -4.11 3.24 -12.55
N LEU A 73 -4.31 3.41 -13.87
CA LEU A 73 -4.97 4.57 -14.43
C LEU A 73 -6.44 4.66 -14.01
N ALA A 74 -7.17 3.55 -14.02
CA ALA A 74 -8.57 3.53 -13.58
C ALA A 74 -8.71 3.93 -12.09
N VAL A 75 -7.84 3.41 -11.22
CA VAL A 75 -7.82 3.76 -9.80
C VAL A 75 -7.40 5.21 -9.60
N LEU A 76 -6.41 5.70 -10.35
CA LEU A 76 -5.98 7.10 -10.30
C LEU A 76 -7.12 8.06 -10.63
N VAL A 77 -7.85 7.80 -11.72
CA VAL A 77 -9.03 8.59 -12.11
C VAL A 77 -10.10 8.53 -11.02
N LEU A 78 -10.38 7.32 -10.50
CA LEU A 78 -11.38 7.16 -9.44
C LEU A 78 -11.01 7.93 -8.17
N TYR A 79 -9.77 7.84 -7.69
CA TYR A 79 -9.32 8.57 -6.50
C TYR A 79 -9.29 10.08 -6.75
N GLY A 80 -8.90 10.52 -7.93
CA GLY A 80 -8.98 11.93 -8.34
C GLY A 80 -10.42 12.46 -8.29
N LEU A 81 -11.38 11.68 -8.82
CA LEU A 81 -12.81 12.03 -8.76
C LEU A 81 -13.32 12.10 -7.32
N ILE A 82 -12.98 11.11 -6.48
CA ILE A 82 -13.38 11.12 -5.06
C ILE A 82 -12.79 12.35 -4.35
N GLY A 83 -11.50 12.63 -4.51
CA GLY A 83 -10.85 13.79 -3.91
C GLY A 83 -11.46 15.11 -4.38
N TRP A 84 -11.71 15.25 -5.69
CA TRP A 84 -12.37 16.41 -6.28
C TRP A 84 -13.77 16.61 -5.69
N VAL A 85 -14.55 15.55 -5.63
CA VAL A 85 -15.90 15.56 -5.08
C VAL A 85 -15.91 15.96 -3.59
N LEU A 86 -15.08 15.31 -2.76
CA LEU A 86 -15.00 15.58 -1.33
C LEU A 86 -14.59 17.04 -1.07
N SER A 87 -13.57 17.52 -1.79
CA SER A 87 -13.06 18.89 -1.63
C SER A 87 -14.11 19.95 -1.98
N ASN A 88 -14.90 19.75 -3.04
CA ASN A 88 -15.94 20.70 -3.45
C ASN A 88 -17.19 20.69 -2.55
N ARG A 89 -17.42 19.60 -1.82
CA ARG A 89 -18.69 19.37 -1.09
C ARG A 89 -18.57 19.56 0.41
N LEU A 90 -17.50 19.04 1.01
CA LEU A 90 -17.18 19.30 2.42
C LEU A 90 -16.42 20.61 2.60
N GLY A 91 -15.63 21.01 1.60
CA GLY A 91 -14.59 22.01 1.79
C GLY A 91 -13.35 21.42 2.48
N VAL A 92 -12.21 22.07 2.31
CA VAL A 92 -10.90 21.55 2.75
C VAL A 92 -10.81 21.45 4.28
N SER A 93 -11.35 22.43 5.00
CA SER A 93 -11.28 22.46 6.47
C SER A 93 -12.06 21.31 7.11
N ALA A 94 -13.30 21.09 6.69
CA ALA A 94 -14.10 19.97 7.18
C ALA A 94 -13.50 18.62 6.77
N LEU A 95 -12.99 18.52 5.54
CA LEU A 95 -12.30 17.32 5.06
C LEU A 95 -11.04 16.99 5.89
N ALA A 96 -10.26 18.00 6.29
CA ALA A 96 -9.07 17.81 7.12
C ALA A 96 -9.39 17.35 8.54
N SER A 97 -10.57 17.68 9.08
CA SER A 97 -11.02 17.25 10.42
C SER A 97 -11.82 15.95 10.43
N SER A 98 -12.24 15.45 9.26
CA SER A 98 -13.13 14.31 9.15
C SER A 98 -12.38 12.97 9.29
N THR A 99 -12.97 12.04 10.05
CA THR A 99 -12.50 10.65 10.16
C THR A 99 -13.18 9.70 9.18
N ALA A 100 -14.32 10.10 8.60
CA ALA A 100 -15.10 9.29 7.67
C ALA A 100 -15.73 10.18 6.56
N PRO A 101 -14.93 10.85 5.72
CA PRO A 101 -15.41 11.94 4.87
C PRO A 101 -16.43 11.50 3.82
N VAL A 102 -16.40 10.24 3.39
CA VAL A 102 -17.40 9.70 2.47
C VAL A 102 -18.75 9.50 3.17
N ALA A 103 -18.75 9.12 4.45
CA ALA A 103 -19.97 8.98 5.25
C ALA A 103 -20.56 10.33 5.63
N ASP A 104 -19.72 11.35 5.86
CA ASP A 104 -20.17 12.71 6.18
C ASP A 104 -20.95 13.37 5.03
N LEU A 105 -20.70 12.97 3.79
CA LEU A 105 -21.50 13.40 2.62
C LEU A 105 -22.74 12.55 2.37
N ALA A 106 -22.87 11.39 3.01
CA ALA A 106 -24.04 10.55 2.85
C ALA A 106 -25.22 11.14 3.62
N SER A 107 -26.45 10.83 3.18
CA SER A 107 -27.62 11.13 4.02
C SER A 107 -27.53 10.36 5.35
N PRO A 108 -28.13 10.85 6.45
CA PRO A 108 -28.08 10.17 7.74
C PRO A 108 -28.55 8.72 7.69
N GLU A 109 -29.49 8.41 6.80
CA GLU A 109 -30.00 7.06 6.56
C GLU A 109 -29.00 6.16 5.82
N LEU A 110 -28.18 6.72 4.93
CA LEU A 110 -27.19 5.98 4.13
C LEU A 110 -25.82 5.87 4.81
N ALA A 111 -25.47 6.79 5.71
CA ALA A 111 -24.16 6.83 6.35
C ALA A 111 -23.77 5.49 7.03
N PRO A 112 -24.65 4.77 7.77
CA PRO A 112 -24.31 3.48 8.36
C PRO A 112 -23.95 2.42 7.31
N TYR A 113 -24.63 2.42 6.16
CA TYR A 113 -24.36 1.48 5.07
C TYR A 113 -23.03 1.78 4.38
N VAL A 114 -22.69 3.05 4.20
CA VAL A 114 -21.39 3.48 3.68
C VAL A 114 -20.27 3.01 4.60
N ILE A 115 -20.41 3.22 5.91
CA ILE A 115 -19.44 2.76 6.92
C ILE A 115 -19.32 1.23 6.90
N ALA A 116 -20.45 0.52 6.88
CA ALA A 116 -20.45 -0.94 6.83
C ALA A 116 -19.76 -1.48 5.56
N ALA A 117 -20.02 -0.88 4.41
CA ALA A 117 -19.37 -1.26 3.15
C ALA A 117 -17.85 -1.00 3.20
N ALA A 118 -17.43 0.14 3.75
CA ALA A 118 -16.02 0.48 3.92
C ALA A 118 -15.32 -0.49 4.90
N ALA A 119 -15.99 -0.85 6.00
CA ALA A 119 -15.49 -1.82 6.97
C ALA A 119 -15.33 -3.21 6.34
N LEU A 120 -16.34 -3.70 5.62
CA LEU A 120 -16.27 -4.99 4.92
C LEU A 120 -15.16 -5.02 3.87
N ALA A 121 -14.99 -3.96 3.09
CA ALA A 121 -13.90 -3.84 2.12
C ALA A 121 -12.53 -3.86 2.80
N SER A 122 -12.39 -3.14 3.92
CA SER A 122 -11.15 -3.10 4.71
C SER A 122 -10.82 -4.44 5.34
N LEU A 123 -11.82 -5.15 5.88
CA LEU A 123 -11.67 -6.50 6.44
C LEU A 123 -11.23 -7.51 5.38
N GLY A 124 -11.81 -7.44 4.17
CA GLY A 124 -11.38 -8.29 3.06
C GLY A 124 -9.93 -8.04 2.65
N SER A 125 -9.52 -6.77 2.58
CA SER A 125 -8.13 -6.38 2.31
C SER A 125 -7.17 -6.88 3.40
N LEU A 126 -7.54 -6.68 4.68
CA LEU A 126 -6.77 -7.12 5.83
C LEU A 126 -6.56 -8.64 5.83
N ALA A 127 -7.63 -9.40 5.62
CA ALA A 127 -7.56 -10.86 5.56
C ALA A 127 -6.63 -11.34 4.43
N ALA A 128 -6.72 -10.73 3.24
CA ALA A 128 -5.88 -11.08 2.10
C ALA A 128 -4.38 -10.78 2.34
N ILE A 129 -4.08 -9.68 3.05
CA ILE A 129 -2.72 -9.28 3.42
C ILE A 129 -2.17 -10.18 4.52
N LEU A 130 -2.91 -10.40 5.61
CA LEU A 130 -2.47 -11.28 6.71
C LEU A 130 -2.21 -12.71 6.22
N ALA A 131 -3.07 -13.25 5.34
CA ALA A 131 -2.85 -14.55 4.73
C ALA A 131 -1.60 -14.59 3.82
N GLY A 132 -1.26 -13.47 3.17
CA GLY A 132 -0.03 -13.32 2.38
C GLY A 132 1.22 -13.25 3.26
N LEU A 133 1.19 -12.44 4.31
CA LEU A 133 2.29 -12.26 5.27
C LEU A 133 2.59 -13.57 6.00
N SER A 134 1.55 -14.29 6.42
CA SER A 134 1.70 -15.57 7.14
C SER A 134 2.33 -16.64 6.27
N ARG A 135 1.92 -16.75 5.00
CA ARG A 135 2.51 -17.69 4.03
C ARG A 135 3.95 -17.34 3.69
N THR A 136 4.24 -16.07 3.47
CA THR A 136 5.61 -15.60 3.19
C THR A 136 6.52 -15.88 4.40
N SER A 137 6.04 -15.58 5.61
CA SER A 137 6.80 -15.81 6.85
C SER A 137 7.05 -17.30 7.12
N MET A 138 6.07 -18.15 6.85
CA MET A 138 6.23 -19.60 6.91
C MET A 138 7.30 -20.08 5.92
N ALA A 139 7.25 -19.63 4.66
CA ALA A 139 8.24 -19.99 3.65
C ALA A 139 9.66 -19.54 4.06
N MET A 140 9.79 -18.29 4.53
CA MET A 140 11.05 -17.77 5.07
C MET A 140 11.53 -18.56 6.29
N ALA A 141 10.64 -19.02 7.17
CA ALA A 141 11.02 -19.87 8.30
C ALA A 141 11.51 -21.26 7.85
N GLN A 142 10.92 -21.83 6.80
CA GLN A 142 11.38 -23.10 6.20
C GLN A 142 12.73 -22.95 5.50
N SER A 143 13.02 -21.80 4.90
CA SER A 143 14.33 -21.44 4.35
C SER A 143 15.38 -21.07 5.43
N GLY A 144 14.97 -21.00 6.70
CA GLY A 144 15.84 -20.63 7.82
C GLY A 144 16.06 -19.12 8.01
N ASP A 145 15.36 -18.28 7.25
CA ASP A 145 15.46 -16.82 7.30
C ASP A 145 14.67 -16.21 8.45
N LEU A 146 13.70 -16.95 9.02
CA LEU A 146 12.96 -16.59 10.23
C LEU A 146 13.06 -17.68 11.31
N SER A 147 12.45 -17.46 12.48
CA SER A 147 12.41 -18.47 13.54
C SER A 147 11.63 -19.70 13.08
N ALA A 148 12.16 -20.90 13.33
CA ALA A 148 11.53 -22.16 12.91
C ALA A 148 10.09 -22.33 13.42
N LYS A 149 9.73 -21.69 14.55
CA LYS A 149 8.37 -21.69 15.11
C LYS A 149 7.33 -21.12 14.13
N LEU A 150 7.71 -20.14 13.30
CA LEU A 150 6.82 -19.54 12.29
C LEU A 150 6.58 -20.49 11.10
N GLY A 151 7.42 -21.50 10.92
CA GLY A 151 7.25 -22.54 9.90
C GLY A 151 6.31 -23.67 10.32
N PHE A 152 5.78 -23.65 11.54
CA PHE A 152 4.90 -24.70 12.04
C PHE A 152 3.52 -24.65 11.36
N VAL A 153 3.14 -25.77 10.76
CA VAL A 153 1.87 -25.95 10.04
C VAL A 153 0.96 -26.86 10.85
N TRP A 154 -0.27 -26.41 11.12
CA TRP A 154 -1.26 -27.22 11.82
C TRP A 154 -1.80 -28.33 10.91
N ARG A 155 -1.74 -29.59 11.37
CA ARG A 155 -2.07 -30.78 10.55
C ARG A 155 -3.51 -30.79 10.03
N THR A 156 -4.47 -30.28 10.77
CA THR A 156 -5.90 -30.36 10.40
C THR A 156 -6.30 -29.32 9.35
N THR A 157 -5.75 -28.12 9.44
CA THR A 157 -6.16 -26.97 8.59
C THR A 157 -5.12 -26.65 7.51
N SER A 158 -3.93 -27.28 7.58
CA SER A 158 -2.76 -26.93 6.76
C SER A 158 -2.40 -25.45 6.79
N SER A 159 -2.76 -24.75 7.88
CA SER A 159 -2.51 -23.31 8.06
C SER A 159 -1.27 -23.08 8.95
N PRO A 160 -0.43 -22.07 8.66
CA PRO A 160 0.66 -21.64 9.53
C PRO A 160 0.16 -20.83 10.73
N VAL A 161 -0.56 -21.48 11.65
CA VAL A 161 -1.27 -20.83 12.77
C VAL A 161 -0.36 -19.93 13.62
N VAL A 162 0.91 -20.33 13.83
CA VAL A 162 1.86 -19.53 14.61
C VAL A 162 2.25 -18.25 13.86
N ALA A 163 2.47 -18.32 12.54
CA ALA A 163 2.76 -17.15 11.74
C ALA A 163 1.55 -16.20 11.68
N GLU A 164 0.35 -16.76 11.51
CA GLU A 164 -0.90 -16.00 11.49
C GLU A 164 -1.14 -15.27 12.80
N ALA A 165 -1.04 -15.98 13.94
CA ALA A 165 -1.19 -15.39 15.26
C ALA A 165 -0.13 -14.30 15.52
N THR A 166 1.12 -14.54 15.12
CA THR A 166 2.21 -13.56 15.30
C THR A 166 1.95 -12.28 14.51
N MET A 167 1.57 -12.41 13.23
CA MET A 167 1.27 -11.25 12.37
C MET A 167 0.01 -10.51 12.83
N GLY A 168 -1.02 -11.24 13.26
CA GLY A 168 -2.25 -10.67 13.81
C GLY A 168 -2.01 -9.90 15.10
N VAL A 169 -1.28 -10.48 16.06
CA VAL A 169 -0.90 -9.79 17.32
C VAL A 169 -0.06 -8.56 17.02
N ALA A 170 0.94 -8.65 16.13
CA ALA A 170 1.75 -7.50 15.74
C ALA A 170 0.89 -6.37 15.13
N ALA A 171 -0.05 -6.70 14.24
CA ALA A 171 -0.97 -5.73 13.66
C ALA A 171 -1.85 -5.05 14.72
N ILE A 172 -2.41 -5.82 15.66
CA ILE A 172 -3.22 -5.30 16.78
C ILE A 172 -2.39 -4.34 17.64
N VAL A 173 -1.19 -4.75 18.05
CA VAL A 173 -0.30 -3.90 18.86
C VAL A 173 0.03 -2.61 18.13
N LEU A 174 0.39 -2.67 16.84
CA LEU A 174 0.70 -1.48 16.05
C LEU A 174 -0.49 -0.51 15.96
N VAL A 175 -1.71 -1.01 15.74
CA VAL A 175 -2.92 -0.17 15.68
C VAL A 175 -3.23 0.50 17.03
N LEU A 176 -2.90 -0.15 18.16
CA LEU A 176 -3.17 0.39 19.49
C LEU A 176 -2.15 1.45 19.93
N VAL A 177 -0.91 1.41 19.42
CA VAL A 177 0.19 2.26 19.92
C VAL A 177 0.73 3.27 18.91
N VAL A 178 0.42 3.09 17.62
CA VAL A 178 0.95 3.93 16.53
C VAL A 178 -0.20 4.64 15.81
N ASP A 179 -0.01 5.93 15.55
CA ASP A 179 -0.93 6.72 14.75
C ASP A 179 -1.06 6.13 13.32
N PRO A 180 -2.29 5.97 12.79
CA PRO A 180 -2.51 5.39 11.46
C PRO A 180 -1.76 6.10 10.33
N LEU A 181 -1.60 7.42 10.40
CA LEU A 181 -0.91 8.20 9.37
C LEU A 181 0.58 7.85 9.33
N TRP A 182 1.16 7.55 10.49
CA TRP A 182 2.55 7.13 10.60
C TRP A 182 2.74 5.72 10.04
N LEU A 183 1.79 4.81 10.30
CA LEU A 183 1.79 3.46 9.72
C LEU A 183 1.66 3.51 8.19
N VAL A 184 0.76 4.34 7.66
CA VAL A 184 0.58 4.56 6.21
C VAL A 184 1.85 5.11 5.58
N GLY A 185 2.48 6.11 6.21
CA GLY A 185 3.72 6.67 5.71
C GLY A 185 4.90 5.70 5.79
N ALA A 186 5.03 4.94 6.88
CA ALA A 186 6.07 3.92 7.03
C ALA A 186 5.92 2.80 5.99
N SER A 187 4.67 2.36 5.74
CA SER A 187 4.34 1.40 4.70
C SER A 187 4.68 1.94 3.31
N SER A 188 4.27 3.18 3.01
CA SER A 188 4.62 3.85 1.75
C SER A 188 6.12 3.93 1.56
N GLY A 189 6.86 4.38 2.58
CA GLY A 189 8.32 4.47 2.54
C GLY A 189 8.98 3.11 2.31
N ALA A 190 8.48 2.04 2.94
CA ALA A 190 9.00 0.69 2.74
C ALA A 190 8.77 0.20 1.30
N VAL A 191 7.57 0.40 0.76
CA VAL A 191 7.23 -0.02 -0.60
C VAL A 191 7.99 0.81 -1.65
N LEU A 192 8.10 2.13 -1.44
CA LEU A 192 8.90 3.01 -2.31
C LEU A 192 10.38 2.64 -2.27
N SER A 193 10.92 2.28 -1.09
CA SER A 193 12.30 1.81 -0.96
C SER A 193 12.52 0.49 -1.70
N TYR A 194 11.57 -0.45 -1.60
CA TYR A 194 11.58 -1.68 -2.37
C TYR A 194 11.59 -1.41 -3.89
N TYR A 195 10.74 -0.50 -4.38
CA TYR A 195 10.73 -0.14 -5.80
C TYR A 195 11.96 0.64 -6.24
N ALA A 196 12.54 1.48 -5.37
CA ALA A 196 13.82 2.13 -5.65
C ALA A 196 14.92 1.08 -5.88
N ILE A 197 14.99 0.04 -5.05
CA ILE A 197 15.94 -1.08 -5.23
C ILE A 197 15.63 -1.87 -6.51
N ALA A 198 14.36 -2.10 -6.83
CA ALA A 198 13.95 -2.77 -8.06
C ALA A 198 14.36 -1.96 -9.31
N HIS A 199 14.13 -0.65 -9.31
CA HIS A 199 14.54 0.25 -10.37
C HIS A 199 16.07 0.33 -10.49
N TRP A 200 16.79 0.39 -9.37
CA TRP A 200 18.25 0.33 -9.36
C TRP A 200 18.75 -0.97 -10.00
N SER A 201 18.19 -2.11 -9.62
CA SER A 201 18.52 -3.42 -10.21
C SER A 201 18.24 -3.45 -11.71
N ALA A 202 17.11 -2.88 -12.15
CA ALA A 202 16.76 -2.78 -13.57
C ALA A 202 17.77 -1.95 -14.39
N THR A 203 18.44 -0.94 -13.80
CA THR A 203 19.50 -0.20 -14.51
C THR A 203 20.70 -1.08 -14.90
N LYS A 204 20.93 -2.17 -14.15
CA LYS A 204 22.04 -3.09 -14.35
C LYS A 204 21.71 -4.23 -15.32
N GLN A 205 20.47 -4.34 -15.79
CA GLN A 205 20.08 -5.39 -16.74
C GLN A 205 20.78 -5.24 -18.10
N PRO A 206 21.23 -6.34 -18.72
CA PRO A 206 21.81 -6.33 -20.05
C PRO A 206 20.78 -5.93 -21.12
N PRO A 207 21.20 -5.30 -22.25
CA PRO A 207 20.26 -4.82 -23.28
C PRO A 207 19.33 -5.91 -23.86
N THR A 208 19.78 -7.17 -23.87
CA THR A 208 19.03 -8.33 -24.39
C THR A 208 17.80 -8.70 -23.55
N GLU A 209 17.79 -8.33 -22.27
CA GLU A 209 16.71 -8.65 -21.32
C GLU A 209 15.81 -7.45 -21.02
N ARG A 210 16.19 -6.25 -21.50
CA ARG A 210 15.43 -5.02 -21.25
C ARG A 210 14.13 -5.01 -22.06
N VAL A 211 13.03 -4.95 -21.34
CA VAL A 211 11.68 -4.71 -21.89
C VAL A 211 11.33 -3.23 -22.00
N LEU A 212 12.07 -2.36 -21.31
CA LEU A 212 11.81 -0.92 -21.20
C LEU A 212 13.06 -0.11 -21.60
N PRO A 213 12.89 1.14 -22.05
CA PRO A 213 14.01 2.00 -22.41
C PRO A 213 14.88 2.31 -21.18
N SER A 214 16.19 2.50 -21.40
CA SER A 214 17.21 2.61 -20.35
C SER A 214 17.03 3.79 -19.39
N TRP A 215 16.34 4.85 -19.80
CA TRP A 215 16.08 6.02 -18.97
C TRP A 215 14.93 5.81 -17.98
N LEU A 216 14.01 4.88 -18.26
CA LEU A 216 12.79 4.71 -17.47
C LEU A 216 13.06 4.17 -16.05
N PRO A 217 13.98 3.20 -15.82
CA PRO A 217 14.38 2.82 -14.47
C PRO A 217 15.01 3.98 -13.67
N TRP A 218 15.77 4.86 -14.31
CA TRP A 218 16.32 6.05 -13.65
C TRP A 218 15.24 7.02 -13.21
N LEU A 219 14.24 7.26 -14.05
CA LEU A 219 13.09 8.09 -13.68
C LEU A 219 12.35 7.49 -12.47
N GLY A 220 12.09 6.18 -12.49
CA GLY A 220 11.43 5.48 -11.38
C GLY A 220 12.22 5.54 -10.08
N LEU A 221 13.54 5.35 -10.15
CA LEU A 221 14.44 5.49 -9.00
C LEU A 221 14.40 6.89 -8.39
N VAL A 222 14.56 7.93 -9.22
CA VAL A 222 14.54 9.33 -8.77
C VAL A 222 13.17 9.68 -8.19
N GLY A 223 12.09 9.24 -8.83
CA GLY A 223 10.72 9.43 -8.34
C GLY A 223 10.50 8.78 -6.97
N CYS A 224 10.94 7.52 -6.79
CA CYS A 224 10.83 6.84 -5.50
C CYS A 224 11.66 7.55 -4.42
N ALA A 225 12.91 7.93 -4.73
CA ALA A 225 13.78 8.64 -3.78
C ALA A 225 13.18 10.00 -3.38
N LEU A 226 12.68 10.78 -4.35
CA LEU A 226 12.05 12.06 -4.12
C LEU A 226 10.82 11.92 -3.21
N LEU A 227 9.95 10.94 -3.48
CA LEU A 227 8.76 10.72 -2.66
C LEU A 227 9.10 10.25 -1.25
N VAL A 228 10.12 9.39 -1.08
CA VAL A 228 10.61 8.99 0.25
C VAL A 228 11.12 10.20 1.04
N VAL A 229 11.86 11.10 0.39
CA VAL A 229 12.37 12.33 1.03
C VAL A 229 11.25 13.31 1.35
N ALA A 230 10.18 13.33 0.55
CA ALA A 230 9.02 14.18 0.78
C ALA A 230 8.06 13.66 1.87
N LEU A 231 8.17 12.40 2.29
CA LEU A 231 7.36 11.85 3.38
C LEU A 231 7.60 12.62 4.69
N PRO A 232 6.62 12.62 5.62
CA PRO A 232 6.84 13.11 6.98
C PRO A 232 8.11 12.46 7.57
N TRP A 233 8.97 13.24 8.23
CA TRP A 233 10.25 12.75 8.78
C TRP A 233 10.05 11.54 9.71
N GLN A 234 8.90 11.50 10.36
CA GLN A 234 8.43 10.42 11.20
C GLN A 234 8.29 9.09 10.46
N SER A 235 7.69 9.15 9.26
CA SER A 235 7.54 8.01 8.37
C SER A 235 8.88 7.55 7.83
N VAL A 236 9.76 8.50 7.48
CA VAL A 236 11.13 8.21 7.03
C VAL A 236 11.92 7.48 8.12
N LEU A 237 11.86 7.96 9.36
CA LEU A 237 12.50 7.29 10.50
C LEU A 237 11.91 5.89 10.73
N ALA A 238 10.59 5.75 10.70
CA ALA A 238 9.94 4.45 10.87
C ALA A 238 10.38 3.46 9.79
N THR A 239 10.44 3.88 8.53
CA THR A 239 10.97 3.08 7.42
C THR A 239 12.45 2.74 7.63
N ALA A 240 13.28 3.71 8.02
CA ALA A 240 14.70 3.49 8.27
C ALA A 240 14.96 2.51 9.42
N VAL A 241 14.21 2.62 10.53
CA VAL A 241 14.27 1.71 11.66
C VAL A 241 13.83 0.30 11.25
N ALA A 242 12.77 0.17 10.45
CA ALA A 242 12.30 -1.11 9.97
C ALA A 242 13.37 -1.80 9.08
N ILE A 243 13.92 -1.08 8.10
CA ILE A 243 14.98 -1.60 7.22
C ILE A 243 16.24 -1.94 8.03
N GLY A 244 16.67 -1.03 8.91
CA GLY A 244 17.84 -1.23 9.77
C GLY A 244 17.67 -2.43 10.72
N GLY A 245 16.47 -2.63 11.27
CA GLY A 245 16.14 -3.79 12.09
C GLY A 245 16.26 -5.11 11.31
N VAL A 246 15.73 -5.17 10.08
CA VAL A 246 15.84 -6.34 9.20
C VAL A 246 17.32 -6.63 8.88
N LEU A 247 18.08 -5.61 8.48
CA LEU A 247 19.51 -5.77 8.17
C LEU A 247 20.33 -6.19 9.39
N GLY A 248 20.00 -5.65 10.57
CA GLY A 248 20.63 -6.02 11.84
C GLY A 248 20.40 -7.49 12.19
N VAL A 249 19.15 -7.95 12.12
CA VAL A 249 18.80 -9.38 12.34
C VAL A 249 19.51 -10.27 11.33
N TRP A 250 19.54 -9.86 10.06
CA TRP A 250 20.22 -10.60 9.00
C TRP A 250 21.73 -10.72 9.26
N SER A 251 22.41 -9.61 9.59
CA SER A 251 23.86 -9.62 9.86
C SER A 251 24.23 -10.45 11.09
N LEU A 252 23.43 -10.40 12.16
CA LEU A 252 23.65 -11.23 13.36
C LEU A 252 23.52 -12.73 13.04
N ARG A 253 22.59 -13.10 12.16
CA ARG A 253 22.39 -14.50 11.74
C ARG A 253 23.48 -14.99 10.80
N ASP A 254 23.91 -14.16 9.86
CA ASP A 254 25.01 -14.50 8.94
C ASP A 254 26.31 -14.77 9.72
N ARG A 255 26.63 -13.91 10.69
CA ARG A 255 27.76 -14.13 11.62
C ARG A 255 27.62 -15.40 12.45
N GLY A 256 26.40 -15.80 12.80
CA GLY A 256 26.13 -17.06 13.50
C GLY A 256 26.35 -18.29 12.62
N ARG A 257 25.98 -18.20 11.33
CA ARG A 257 26.21 -19.27 10.33
C ARG A 257 27.70 -19.47 10.04
N GLN A 258 28.46 -18.40 9.90
CA GLN A 258 29.91 -18.46 9.63
C GLN A 258 30.73 -19.03 10.81
N LYS A 259 30.21 -19.01 12.04
CA LYS A 259 30.89 -19.60 13.22
C LYS A 259 30.65 -21.10 13.40
N LEU A 260 29.73 -21.69 12.64
CA LEU A 260 29.31 -23.09 12.74
C LEU A 260 29.78 -23.95 11.56
N GLY A 261 30.39 -23.36 10.53
CA GLY A 261 31.03 -24.05 9.40
C GLY A 261 32.54 -23.91 9.48
#